data_AF-A0A8E2AS77-F1
#
_entry.id   AF-A0A8E2AS77-F1
#
_cell.length_a   1.000
_cell.length_b   1.000
_cell.length_c   1.000
_cell.angle_alpha   90.00
_cell.angle_beta   90.00
_cell.angle_gamma   90.00
#
_symmetry.space_group_name_H-M   'P 1'
#
loop_
_entity.id
_entity.type
_entity.pdbx_description
1 polymer ?
#
loop_
_entity_poly.entity_id
_entity_poly.type
_entity_poly.pdbx_seq_one_letter_code
_entity_poly.pdbx_strand_id
1 'polypeptide(L)' 'GWIKGPRGELVLWVPAEYHSYLWWPRNTLLIGQSRVIYELSRFVHGTRWAECYAAA' A
#
# COMPACT_ATOMS: atom_id res chain seq x y z
N GLY A 1 6.23 1.47 5.55
CA GLY A 1 6.85 2.56 4.79
C GLY A 1 5.81 3.21 3.89
N TRP A 2 6.03 4.48 3.51
CA TRP A 2 5.14 5.20 2.61
C TRP A 2 5.54 5.02 1.15
N ILE A 3 4.58 4.65 0.30
CA ILE A 3 4.65 4.85 -1.15
C ILE A 3 4.47 6.34 -1.41
N LYS A 4 5.43 6.90 -2.13
CA LYS A 4 5.46 8.33 -2.46
C LYS A 4 5.24 8.54 -3.94
N GLY A 5 4.52 9.62 -4.28
CA GLY A 5 4.41 10.06 -5.66
C GLY A 5 5.67 10.77 -6.15
N PRO A 6 5.70 11.19 -7.43
CA PRO A 6 6.88 11.78 -8.07
C PRO A 6 7.38 13.07 -7.40
N ARG A 7 6.55 13.76 -6.61
CA ARG A 7 6.91 14.99 -5.89
C ARG A 7 7.12 14.75 -4.39
N GLY A 8 7.17 13.50 -3.95
CA GLY A 8 7.36 13.11 -2.55
C GLY A 8 6.08 13.11 -1.72
N GLU A 9 4.92 13.32 -2.35
CA GLU A 9 3.61 13.24 -1.71
C GLU A 9 3.35 11.83 -1.17
N LEU A 10 2.73 11.74 0.01
CA LEU A 10 2.38 10.46 0.61
C LEU A 10 1.12 9.92 -0.06
N VAL A 11 1.23 8.76 -0.73
CA VAL A 11 0.13 8.13 -1.47
C VAL A 11 -0.48 7.01 -0.66
N LEU A 12 0.33 6.07 -0.17
CA LEU A 12 -0.16 4.90 0.57
C LEU A 12 0.85 4.48 1.62
N TRP A 13 0.40 4.20 2.84
CA TRP A 13 1.24 3.56 3.85
C TRP A 13 1.11 2.04 3.78
N VAL A 14 2.23 1.34 3.79
CA VAL A 14 2.28 -0.13 3.79
C VAL A 14 3.08 -0.62 5.00
N PRO A 15 2.52 -1.47 5.88
CA PRO A 15 3.25 -2.14 6.96
C PRO A 15 4.51 -2.86 6.46
N ALA A 16 5.58 -2.88 7.27
CA ALA A 16 6.87 -3.47 6.88
C ALA A 16 6.78 -4.96 6.56
N GLU A 17 5.95 -5.70 7.31
CA GLU A 17 5.67 -7.12 7.10
C GLU A 17 5.14 -7.46 5.70
N TYR A 18 4.50 -6.50 5.01
CA TYR A 18 3.96 -6.74 3.67
C TYR A 18 4.90 -6.35 2.53
N HIS A 19 6.09 -5.80 2.81
CA HIS A 19 6.98 -5.27 1.76
C HIS A 19 7.52 -6.34 0.81
N SER A 20 7.77 -7.56 1.31
CA SER A 20 8.21 -8.68 0.48
C SER A 20 7.14 -9.14 -0.52
N TYR A 21 5.87 -8.88 -0.20
CA TYR A 21 4.70 -9.32 -0.98
C TYR A 21 4.25 -8.28 -2.00
N LEU A 22 4.85 -7.09 -2.01
CA LEU A 22 4.54 -6.03 -2.97
C LEU A 22 5.16 -6.32 -4.33
N TRP A 23 4.39 -6.04 -5.38
CA TRP A 23 4.89 -6.08 -6.74
C TRP A 23 5.55 -4.75 -7.09
N TRP A 24 6.89 -4.72 -7.03
CA TRP A 24 7.67 -3.53 -7.37
C TRP A 24 7.84 -3.40 -8.90
N PRO A 25 8.05 -2.19 -9.44
CA PRO A 25 8.23 -1.97 -10.87
C PRO A 25 9.38 -2.77 -11.53
N ARG A 26 10.33 -3.27 -10.72
CA ARG A 26 11.47 -4.11 -11.18
C ARG A 26 11.20 -5.61 -11.09
N ASN A 27 10.07 -6.03 -10.52
CA ASN A 27 9.74 -7.44 -10.39
C ASN A 27 9.02 -7.90 -11.66
N THR A 28 9.55 -8.88 -12.37
CA THR A 28 8.87 -9.46 -13.54
C THR A 28 7.80 -10.48 -13.12
N LEU A 29 8.00 -11.16 -11.98
CA LEU A 29 7.13 -12.23 -11.51
C LEU A 29 7.25 -12.40 -9.98
N LEU A 30 6.11 -12.61 -9.33
CA LEU A 30 6.01 -13.06 -7.93
C LEU A 30 5.48 -14.50 -7.94
N ILE A 31 6.30 -15.47 -7.51
CA ILE A 31 5.92 -16.90 -7.43
C ILE A 31 5.77 -17.29 -5.95
N GLY A 32 4.69 -17.99 -5.61
CA GLY A 32 4.56 -18.70 -4.34
C GLY A 32 4.25 -17.85 -3.11
N GLN A 33 4.09 -16.53 -3.24
CA GLN A 33 3.69 -15.67 -2.14
C GLN A 33 2.17 -15.44 -2.12
N SER A 34 1.56 -15.53 -0.93
CA SER A 34 0.18 -15.11 -0.71
C SER A 34 0.02 -13.66 -1.15
N ARG A 35 -0.86 -13.40 -2.12
CA ARG A 35 -1.10 -12.04 -2.60
C ARG A 35 -1.68 -11.22 -1.45
N VAL A 36 -0.94 -10.20 -1.03
CA VAL A 36 -1.51 -9.15 -0.19
C VAL A 36 -2.33 -8.26 -1.10
N ILE A 37 -3.65 -8.48 -1.09
CA ILE A 37 -4.59 -7.63 -1.80
C ILE A 37 -4.98 -6.51 -0.86
N TYR A 38 -4.58 -5.28 -1.21
CA TYR A 38 -5.03 -4.10 -0.49
C TYR A 38 -6.44 -3.77 -0.96
N GLU A 39 -7.40 -3.82 -0.05
CA GLU A 39 -8.78 -3.38 -0.31
C GLU A 39 -8.79 -1.85 -0.33
N LEU A 40 -9.04 -1.26 -1.49
CA LEU A 40 -8.97 0.19 -1.71
C LEU A 40 -10.35 0.82 -1.92
N SER A 41 -11.45 0.08 -1.76
CA SER A 41 -12.80 0.63 -1.97
C SER A 41 -13.11 1.79 -1.02
N ARG A 42 -12.51 1.79 0.18
CA ARG A 42 -12.66 2.84 1.20
C ARG A 42 -11.47 3.78 1.28
N PHE A 43 -10.58 3.73 0.28
CA PHE A 43 -9.39 4.58 0.25
C PHE A 43 -9.78 6.05 0.08
N VAL A 44 -9.34 6.91 1.00
CA VAL A 44 -9.59 8.35 0.98
C VAL A 44 -8.28 9.11 0.78
N HIS A 45 -8.38 10.31 0.19
CA HIS A 45 -7.22 11.10 -0.23
C HIS A 45 -6.89 12.21 0.77
N GLY A 46 -5.60 12.56 0.86
CA GLY A 46 -5.13 13.72 1.62
C GLY A 46 -5.17 13.52 3.14
N THR A 47 -5.62 14.55 3.86
CA THR A 47 -5.64 14.58 5.34
C THR A 47 -6.70 13.66 5.95
N ARG A 48 -7.63 13.15 5.13
CA ARG A 48 -8.72 12.27 5.55
C ARG A 48 -8.29 10.84 5.82
N TRP A 49 -7.00 10.50 5.64
CA TRP A 49 -6.47 9.13 5.73
C TRP A 49 -6.93 8.34 6.97
N ALA A 50 -7.17 9.00 8.10
CA ALA A 50 -7.67 8.38 9.33
C ALA A 50 -9.07 7.77 9.16
N GLU A 51 -9.88 8.23 8.21
CA GLU A 51 -11.21 7.68 7.90
C GLU A 51 -11.13 6.29 7.24
N CYS A 52 -9.97 5.90 6.68
CA CYS A 52 -9.74 4.54 6.21
C CYS A 52 -9.55 3.55 7.36
N TYR A 53 -9.24 4.03 8.57
CA TYR A 53 -8.99 3.18 9.72
C TYR A 53 -10.33 2.79 10.37
N ALA A 54 -10.87 1.63 9.99
CA ALA A 54 -11.87 0.97 10.80
C ALA A 54 -11.14 0.27 11.96
N ALA A 55 -11.31 0.75 13.19
CA ALA A 55 -10.93 -0.04 14.36
C ALA A 55 -11.75 -1.34 14.32
N ALA A 56 -11.06 -2.46 14.17
CA ALA A 56 -11.64 -3.79 14.31
C ALA A 56 -11.87 -4.12 15.78
#